data_AF-A0A225V384-F1
#
_entry.id   AF-A0A225V384-F1
#
_cell.length_a   1.000
_cell.length_b   1.000
_cell.length_c   1.000
_cell.angle_alpha   90.00
_cell.angle_beta   90.00
_cell.angle_gamma   90.00
#
_symmetry.space_group_name_H-M   'P 1'
#
loop_
_entity.id
_entity.type
_entity.pdbx_description
1 polymer ?
#
loop_
_entity_poly.entity_id
_entity_poly.type
_entity_poly.pdbx_seq_one_letter_code
_entity_poly.pdbx_strand_id
1 'polypeptide(L)' 'MSDTGAQTATGTATAPAVPDAKTIRVACISTETRKKYTGNINGIKRWIRNELCKEDSNTGRFFDESDDINPMEFTHPWLL' A
#
# COMPACT_ATOMS: atom_id res chain seq x y z
N MET A 1 -0.46 -56.85 0.50
CA MET A 1 0.45 -56.26 1.51
C MET A 1 1.80 -56.13 0.84
N SER A 2 2.18 -54.91 0.48
CA SER A 2 3.56 -54.56 0.14
C SER A 2 3.78 -53.14 0.66
N ASP A 3 4.33 -53.06 1.86
CA ASP A 3 4.92 -51.84 2.40
C ASP A 3 6.10 -51.46 1.51
N THR A 4 6.16 -50.21 1.07
CA THR A 4 7.41 -49.63 0.55
C THR A 4 7.46 -48.16 0.94
N GLY A 5 8.25 -47.92 1.98
CA GLY A 5 9.27 -46.88 1.98
C GLY A 5 8.78 -45.43 2.05
N ALA A 6 8.86 -44.89 3.25
CA ALA A 6 8.83 -43.46 3.52
C ALA A 6 9.79 -42.68 2.59
N GLN A 7 9.27 -41.61 1.97
CA GLN A 7 10.10 -40.50 1.54
C GLN A 7 9.75 -39.30 2.41
N THR A 8 10.43 -39.23 3.54
CA THR A 8 10.54 -37.99 4.30
C THR A 8 11.50 -37.09 3.52
N ALA A 9 10.97 -36.36 2.54
CA ALA A 9 11.68 -35.21 1.99
C ALA A 9 11.60 -34.08 3.02
N THR A 10 12.47 -34.10 4.03
CA THR A 10 12.81 -32.90 4.81
C THR A 10 13.63 -31.96 3.93
N GLY A 11 12.99 -31.46 2.87
CA GLY A 11 13.41 -30.19 2.32
C GLY A 11 13.07 -29.14 3.37
N THR A 12 14.06 -28.70 4.15
CA THR A 12 13.96 -27.43 4.86
C THR A 12 13.68 -26.38 3.82
N ALA A 13 12.40 -26.08 3.60
CA ALA A 13 11.95 -24.93 2.84
C ALA A 13 12.49 -23.72 3.60
N THR A 14 13.67 -23.28 3.20
CA THR A 14 14.31 -22.09 3.75
C THR A 14 13.35 -20.96 3.43
N ALA A 15 12.79 -20.35 4.47
CA ALA A 15 11.89 -19.23 4.30
C ALA A 15 12.61 -18.17 3.44
N PRO A 16 11.92 -17.56 2.46
CA PRO A 16 12.54 -16.55 1.61
C PRO A 16 13.13 -15.46 2.50
N ALA A 17 14.38 -15.08 2.18
CA ALA A 17 15.05 -14.01 2.89
C ALA A 17 14.17 -12.75 2.89
N VAL A 18 14.04 -12.11 4.05
CA VAL A 18 13.26 -10.87 4.15
C VAL A 18 13.92 -9.81 3.27
N PRO A 19 13.20 -9.21 2.33
CA PRO A 19 13.76 -8.18 1.47
C PRO A 19 14.20 -6.97 2.28
N ASP A 20 15.30 -6.33 1.87
CA ASP A 20 15.78 -5.11 2.49
C ASP A 20 14.79 -3.93 2.25
N ALA A 21 14.92 -2.87 3.06
CA ALA A 21 14.03 -1.72 3.02
C ALA A 21 13.99 -1.01 1.67
N LYS A 22 15.10 -0.99 0.91
CA LYS A 22 15.16 -0.36 -0.41
C LYS A 22 14.38 -1.19 -1.42
N THR A 23 14.54 -2.52 -1.37
CA THR A 23 13.80 -3.47 -2.21
C THR A 23 12.29 -3.37 -1.95
N ILE A 24 11.88 -3.30 -0.69
CA ILE A 24 10.46 -3.07 -0.32
C ILE A 24 9.97 -1.74 -0.88
N ARG A 25 10.71 -0.65 -0.67
CA ARG A 25 10.34 0.69 -1.17
C ARG A 25 10.13 0.69 -2.67
N VAL A 26 11.05 0.10 -3.44
CA VAL A 26 10.96 0.01 -4.91
C VAL A 26 9.73 -0.76 -5.34
N ALA A 27 9.43 -1.89 -4.70
CA ALA A 27 8.23 -2.67 -4.99
C ALA A 27 6.94 -1.87 -4.73
N CYS A 28 6.88 -1.13 -3.61
CA CYS A 28 5.74 -0.29 -3.25
C CYS A 28 5.51 0.87 -4.22
N ILE A 29 6.57 1.52 -4.70
CA ILE A 29 6.47 2.66 -5.62
C ILE A 29 6.46 2.25 -7.10
N SER A 30 6.53 0.95 -7.39
CA SER A 30 6.51 0.44 -8.76
C SER A 30 5.20 0.77 -9.45
N THR A 31 5.27 0.98 -10.77
CA THR A 31 4.07 1.26 -11.59
C THR A 31 3.05 0.13 -11.51
N GLU A 32 3.49 -1.12 -11.46
CA GLU A 32 2.59 -2.27 -11.39
C GLU A 32 1.86 -2.36 -10.04
N THR A 33 2.56 -2.12 -8.93
CA THR A 33 1.90 -2.01 -7.61
C THR A 33 0.90 -0.85 -7.59
N ARG A 34 1.27 0.32 -8.12
CA ARG A 34 0.34 1.47 -8.21
C ARG A 34 -0.91 1.13 -9.02
N LYS A 35 -0.77 0.52 -10.19
CA LYS A 35 -1.91 0.07 -11.02
C LYS A 35 -2.80 -0.91 -10.26
N LYS A 36 -2.21 -1.93 -9.64
CA LYS A 36 -2.93 -2.96 -8.86
C LYS A 36 -3.83 -2.34 -7.78
N TYR A 37 -3.37 -1.28 -7.12
CA TYR A 37 -4.09 -0.65 -6.01
C TYR A 37 -4.84 0.63 -6.38
N THR A 38 -4.83 1.07 -7.65
CA THR A 38 -5.43 2.35 -8.08
C THR A 38 -6.90 2.46 -7.66
N GLY A 39 -7.70 1.40 -7.90
CA GLY A 39 -9.12 1.39 -7.51
C GLY A 39 -9.33 1.53 -5.99
N ASN A 40 -8.55 0.79 -5.20
CA ASN A 40 -8.63 0.84 -3.73
C ASN A 40 -8.24 2.23 -3.21
N ILE A 41 -7.16 2.82 -3.75
CA ILE A 41 -6.71 4.16 -3.40
C ILE A 41 -7.80 5.18 -3.70
N ASN A 42 -8.42 5.11 -4.88
CA ASN A 42 -9.51 6.01 -5.27
C ASN A 42 -10.75 5.83 -4.38
N GLY A 43 -11.08 4.60 -3.99
CA GLY A 43 -12.15 4.31 -3.04
C GLY A 43 -11.90 4.95 -1.67
N ILE A 44 -10.67 4.82 -1.14
CA ILE A 44 -10.28 5.42 0.14
C ILE A 44 -10.33 6.95 0.07
N LYS A 45 -9.79 7.56 -0.99
CA LYS A 45 -9.87 9.03 -1.21
C LYS A 45 -11.32 9.51 -1.17
N ARG A 46 -12.21 8.83 -1.90
CA ARG A 46 -13.64 9.15 -1.94
C ARG A 46 -14.30 8.98 -0.58
N TRP A 47 -13.99 7.92 0.16
CA TRP A 47 -14.53 7.69 1.50
C TRP A 47 -14.09 8.79 2.48
N ILE A 48 -12.80 9.16 2.49
CA ILE A 48 -12.30 10.27 3.33
C ILE A 48 -13.07 11.56 3.01
N ARG A 49 -13.17 11.91 1.73
CA ARG A 49 -13.85 13.14 1.32
C ARG A 49 -15.34 13.15 1.66
N ASN A 50 -16.04 12.04 1.47
CA ASN A 50 -17.48 12.01 1.61
C ASN A 50 -17.94 11.73 3.04
N GLU A 51 -17.16 10.95 3.80
CA GLU A 51 -17.53 10.52 5.15
C GLU A 51 -16.73 11.27 6.21
N LEU A 52 -15.40 11.36 6.09
CA LEU A 52 -14.59 12.04 7.11
C LEU A 52 -14.82 13.56 7.11
N CYS A 53 -15.06 14.19 5.95
CA CYS A 53 -15.38 15.62 5.91
C CYS A 53 -16.70 15.99 6.63
N LYS A 54 -17.60 15.02 6.86
CA LYS A 54 -18.83 15.26 7.65
C LYS A 54 -18.49 15.43 9.14
N GLU A 55 -17.48 14.72 9.62
CA GLU A 55 -17.02 14.75 11.01
C GLU A 55 -15.98 15.85 11.25
N ASP A 56 -15.08 16.05 10.28
CA ASP A 56 -14.06 17.10 10.32
C ASP A 56 -14.05 17.89 9.00
N SER A 57 -14.72 19.05 9.02
CA SER A 57 -14.76 20.01 7.91
C SER A 57 -13.36 20.43 7.42
N ASN A 58 -12.33 20.32 8.28
CA ASN A 58 -10.96 20.63 7.94
C ASN A 58 -10.38 19.69 6.88
N THR A 59 -10.88 18.46 6.81
CA THR A 59 -10.40 17.40 5.91
C THR A 59 -10.46 17.82 4.44
N GLY A 60 -11.43 18.66 4.07
CA GLY A 60 -11.61 19.13 2.70
C GLY A 60 -10.39 19.87 2.14
N ARG A 61 -9.58 20.52 2.98
CA ARG A 61 -8.41 21.28 2.52
C ARG A 61 -7.38 20.40 1.81
N PHE A 62 -7.28 19.12 2.17
CA PHE A 62 -6.29 18.20 1.63
C PHE A 62 -6.61 17.67 0.22
N PHE A 63 -7.73 18.10 -0.37
CA PHE A 63 -8.15 17.69 -1.70
C PHE A 63 -8.17 18.87 -2.67
N ASP A 64 -7.80 18.64 -3.93
CA ASP A 64 -7.85 19.62 -5.01
C ASP A 64 -9.21 19.64 -5.73
N GLU A 65 -9.33 20.48 -6.74
CA GLU A 65 -10.55 20.63 -7.56
C GLU A 65 -10.89 19.37 -8.37
N SER A 66 -9.94 18.45 -8.55
CA SER A 66 -10.15 17.16 -9.21
C SER A 66 -10.52 16.05 -8.22
N ASP A 67 -10.77 16.41 -6.95
CA ASP A 67 -10.99 15.50 -5.83
C ASP A 67 -9.80 14.56 -5.56
N ASP A 68 -8.58 14.95 -5.96
CA ASP A 68 -7.36 14.23 -5.63
C ASP A 68 -6.63 14.86 -4.43
N ILE A 69 -5.77 14.10 -3.76
CA ILE A 69 -4.99 14.57 -2.63
C ILE A 69 -4.02 15.65 -3.12
N ASN A 70 -4.10 16.83 -2.52
CA ASN A 70 -3.17 17.94 -2.74
C ASN A 70 -1.94 17.78 -1.82
N PRO A 71 -0.76 17.40 -2.32
CA PRO A 71 0.43 17.20 -1.49
C PRO A 71 0.94 18.50 -0.86
N MET A 72 0.61 19.66 -1.43
CA MET A 72 1.09 20.96 -0.94
C MET A 72 0.59 21.26 0.47
N GLU A 73 -0.60 20.77 0.82
CA GLU A 73 -1.17 20.92 2.16
C GLU A 73 -0.46 20.07 3.22
N PHE A 74 0.34 19.08 2.80
CA PHE A 74 1.19 18.28 3.68
C PHE A 74 2.60 18.83 3.80
N THR A 75 2.93 19.86 3.01
CA THR A 75 4.28 20.44 3.00
C THR A 75 4.29 21.65 3.91
N HIS A 76 4.87 21.50 5.11
CA HIS A 76 5.03 22.63 6.00
C HIS A 76 6.11 23.58 5.41
N PRO A 77 5.95 24.92 5.48
CA PRO A 77 6.86 25.88 4.83
C PRO A 77 8.34 25.76 5.24
N TRP A 78 8.62 25.08 6.36
CA TRP A 78 9.96 24.85 6.90
C TRP A 78 10.62 23.54 6.40
N LEU A 79 9.95 22.78 5.53
CA LEU A 79 10.41 21.48 5.01
C LEU A 79 10.77 21.52 3.50
N LEU A 80 10.80 22.71 2.91
CA LEU A 80 11.32 23.00 1.56
C LEU A 80 12.69 23.68 1.67
#